data_AF-A0A8K9XVN2-F1
#
_entry.id   AF-A0A8K9XVN2-F1
#
_cell.length_a   1.000
_cell.length_b   1.000
_cell.length_c   1.000
_cell.angle_alpha   90.00
_cell.angle_beta   90.00
_cell.angle_gamma   90.00
#
_symmetry.space_group_name_H-M   'P 1'
#
loop_
_entity.id
_entity.type
_entity.pdbx_description
1 polymer ?
#
loop_
_entity_poly.entity_id
_entity_poly.type
_entity_poly.pdbx_seq_one_letter_code
_entity_poly.pdbx_strand_id
1 'polypeptide(L)'
;MVIGGLSVYTTMTVKGDVYTTMTVKGDVHTTMTVKGDVYTTMTVKGDVYTTMTVKGDVYTTMTVKGDVHTTMTVKEDVHTTMTVKGDVHTTMTVKGDVHTTMTVKGDVHTTMTVKGDVHTTMTVKGDVHTTMTVKGDVHTTMTVKGDVYTTMTVKEDVHTTMTVKGDVYTTMTVKGDVYTTMTVKGDVYTTMTVKGDVHTTMTVKGDVYTTMTVKGDVHTTMTVKEDVHTTMTVKGDVHTTMTVKGDVHTTMTVKGDVHTTMTVKGDVHTTMTVKGDVHTTMTVKGDVHTTMTVKGDVHTTMSTPL
;
A
#
# COMPACT_ATOMS: atom_id res chain seq x y z
N MET A 1 28.55 -19.89 -11.87
CA MET A 1 28.76 -21.36 -11.75
C MET A 1 27.42 -22.06 -11.99
N VAL A 2 27.39 -23.14 -12.79
CA VAL A 2 26.17 -23.96 -12.96
C VAL A 2 26.32 -25.22 -12.09
N ILE A 3 25.43 -25.40 -11.11
CA ILE A 3 25.46 -26.54 -10.19
C ILE A 3 24.23 -27.39 -10.43
N GLY A 4 24.43 -28.63 -10.90
CA GLY A 4 23.36 -29.57 -11.20
C GLY A 4 23.15 -30.58 -10.06
N GLY A 5 21.96 -30.57 -9.45
CA GLY A 5 21.47 -31.65 -8.58
C GLY A 5 21.89 -31.60 -7.11
N LEU A 6 22.61 -30.57 -6.67
CA LEU A 6 23.07 -30.39 -5.30
C LEU A 6 22.67 -29.00 -4.79
N SER A 7 22.21 -28.93 -3.54
CA SER A 7 21.98 -27.66 -2.85
C SER A 7 23.32 -26.96 -2.58
N VAL A 8 23.32 -25.64 -2.65
CA VAL A 8 24.51 -24.78 -2.54
C VAL A 8 24.48 -24.06 -1.20
N TYR A 9 25.56 -24.14 -0.45
CA TYR A 9 25.71 -23.44 0.83
C TYR A 9 26.92 -22.52 0.74
N THR A 10 26.68 -21.21 0.82
CA THR A 10 27.72 -20.20 0.74
C THR A 10 27.71 -19.37 2.02
N THR A 11 28.85 -19.29 2.70
CA THR A 11 29.07 -18.35 3.80
C THR A 11 30.34 -17.57 3.54
N MET A 12 30.27 -16.23 3.59
CA MET A 12 31.45 -15.40 3.35
C MET A 12 31.48 -14.14 4.22
N THR A 13 32.69 -13.73 4.58
CA THR A 13 32.98 -12.42 5.18
C THR A 13 34.03 -11.72 4.34
N VAL A 14 33.67 -10.60 3.70
CA VAL A 14 34.50 -9.92 2.69
C VAL A 14 34.71 -8.46 3.05
N LYS A 15 35.94 -7.96 2.83
CA LYS A 15 36.25 -6.52 2.80
C LYS A 15 36.60 -6.18 1.35
N GLY A 16 35.73 -5.43 0.69
CA GLY A 16 35.68 -5.27 -0.77
C GLY A 16 34.37 -5.80 -1.35
N ASP A 17 34.22 -5.63 -2.65
CA ASP A 17 32.97 -5.90 -3.35
C ASP A 17 32.82 -7.40 -3.68
N VAL A 18 31.58 -7.86 -3.74
CA VAL A 18 31.24 -9.25 -4.05
C VAL A 18 30.37 -9.32 -5.30
N TYR A 19 30.78 -10.15 -6.25
CA TYR A 19 30.02 -10.45 -7.46
C TYR A 19 29.68 -11.94 -7.48
N THR A 20 28.39 -12.27 -7.38
CA THR A 20 27.90 -13.65 -7.34
C THR A 20 26.96 -13.90 -8.51
N THR A 21 27.30 -14.89 -9.36
CA THR A 21 26.41 -15.36 -10.43
C THR A 21 26.25 -16.88 -10.37
N MET A 22 25.01 -17.33 -10.16
CA MET A 22 24.71 -18.75 -9.95
C MET A 22 23.52 -19.24 -10.78
N THR A 23 23.64 -20.46 -11.32
CA THR A 23 22.53 -21.20 -11.90
C THR A 23 22.46 -22.57 -11.22
N VAL A 24 21.40 -22.83 -10.45
CA VAL A 24 21.33 -23.99 -9.55
C VAL A 24 20.07 -24.81 -9.80
N LYS A 25 20.21 -26.14 -9.78
CA LYS A 25 19.09 -27.10 -9.68
C LYS A 25 19.19 -27.79 -8.32
N GLY A 26 18.50 -27.25 -7.33
CA GLY A 26 18.68 -27.51 -5.90
C GLY A 26 18.52 -26.21 -5.12
N ASP A 27 18.52 -26.31 -3.79
CA ASP A 27 18.32 -25.14 -2.93
C ASP A 27 19.59 -24.32 -2.78
N VAL A 28 19.48 -23.04 -2.47
CA VAL A 28 20.60 -22.13 -2.27
C VAL A 28 20.48 -21.48 -0.89
N HIS A 29 21.48 -21.67 -0.05
CA HIS A 29 21.64 -20.99 1.23
C HIS A 29 22.85 -20.07 1.16
N THR A 30 22.63 -18.77 1.29
CA THR A 30 23.69 -17.75 1.22
C THR A 30 23.68 -16.91 2.49
N THR A 31 24.82 -16.85 3.18
CA THR A 31 25.05 -15.95 4.32
C THR A 31 26.27 -15.07 4.06
N MET A 32 26.11 -13.76 4.06
CA MET A 32 27.19 -12.82 3.72
C MET A 32 27.33 -11.70 4.74
N THR A 33 28.57 -11.39 5.12
CA THR A 33 28.93 -10.13 5.79
C THR A 33 29.95 -9.38 4.95
N VAL A 34 29.56 -8.24 4.37
CA VAL A 34 30.37 -7.53 3.36
C VAL A 34 30.63 -6.08 3.78
N LYS A 35 31.89 -5.63 3.68
CA LYS A 35 32.28 -4.22 3.76
C LYS A 35 32.68 -3.74 2.35
N GLY A 36 31.68 -3.45 1.55
CA GLY A 36 31.75 -3.16 0.11
C GLY A 36 30.38 -3.46 -0.49
N ASP A 37 30.29 -3.39 -1.80
CA ASP A 37 29.04 -3.58 -2.52
C ASP A 37 28.80 -5.05 -2.87
N VAL A 38 27.54 -5.44 -3.02
CA VAL A 38 27.15 -6.82 -3.36
C VAL A 38 26.30 -6.82 -4.62
N TYR A 39 26.75 -7.58 -5.62
CA TYR A 39 26.04 -7.80 -6.88
C TYR A 39 25.72 -9.29 -7.00
N THR A 40 24.44 -9.65 -6.92
CA THR A 40 23.97 -11.03 -6.97
C THR A 40 23.02 -11.25 -8.12
N THR A 41 23.33 -12.21 -8.98
CA THR A 41 22.43 -12.71 -10.04
C THR A 41 22.23 -14.21 -9.88
N MET A 42 20.98 -14.66 -9.70
CA MET A 42 20.69 -16.08 -9.50
C MET A 42 19.55 -16.59 -10.39
N THR A 43 19.73 -17.79 -10.94
CA THR A 43 18.66 -18.58 -11.55
C THR A 43 18.56 -19.93 -10.85
N VAL A 44 17.49 -20.16 -10.09
CA VAL A 44 17.37 -21.33 -9.20
C VAL A 44 16.11 -22.15 -9.52
N LYS A 45 16.25 -23.48 -9.54
CA LYS A 45 15.13 -24.43 -9.47
C LYS A 45 15.24 -25.19 -8.15
N GLY A 46 14.56 -24.69 -7.14
CA GLY A 46 14.75 -24.97 -5.72
C GLY A 46 14.54 -23.70 -4.92
N ASP A 47 14.64 -23.80 -3.61
CA ASP A 47 14.39 -22.67 -2.71
C ASP A 47 15.66 -21.83 -2.51
N VAL A 48 15.48 -20.56 -2.17
CA VAL A 48 16.58 -19.62 -1.93
C VAL A 48 16.43 -19.01 -0.54
N TYR A 49 17.46 -19.17 0.28
CA TYR A 49 17.57 -18.60 1.61
C TYR A 49 18.79 -17.68 1.66
N THR A 50 18.56 -16.37 1.77
CA THR A 50 19.62 -15.36 1.75
C THR A 50 19.59 -14.54 3.03
N THR A 51 20.72 -14.46 3.73
CA THR A 51 20.94 -13.56 4.87
C THR A 51 22.16 -12.70 4.60
N MET A 52 22.01 -11.38 4.60
CA MET A 52 23.11 -10.45 4.30
C MET A 52 23.23 -9.32 5.31
N THR A 53 24.45 -9.01 5.71
CA THR A 53 24.82 -7.76 6.39
C THR A 53 25.85 -7.01 5.57
N VAL A 54 25.48 -5.87 5.00
CA VAL A 54 26.28 -5.15 3.99
C VAL A 54 26.49 -3.71 4.41
N LYS A 55 27.73 -3.21 4.30
CA LYS A 55 28.07 -1.80 4.58
C LYS A 55 28.18 -0.91 3.33
N GLY A 56 27.97 -1.46 2.15
CA GLY A 56 27.78 -0.74 0.89
C GLY A 56 26.39 -1.04 0.30
N ASP A 57 26.29 -0.93 -1.02
CA ASP A 57 25.06 -1.13 -1.79
C ASP A 57 24.80 -2.62 -2.07
N VAL A 58 23.53 -2.96 -2.30
CA VAL A 58 23.12 -4.33 -2.69
C VAL A 58 22.28 -4.29 -3.96
N TYR A 59 22.75 -5.00 -4.99
CA TYR A 59 22.05 -5.22 -6.25
C TYR A 59 21.74 -6.70 -6.41
N THR A 60 20.46 -7.07 -6.36
CA THR A 60 20.02 -8.47 -6.44
C THR A 60 19.06 -8.66 -7.60
N THR A 61 19.35 -9.63 -8.47
CA THR A 61 18.44 -10.09 -9.52
C THR A 61 18.25 -11.60 -9.41
N MET A 62 17.00 -12.06 -9.27
CA MET A 62 16.69 -13.48 -9.08
C MET A 62 15.58 -13.97 -9.99
N THR A 63 15.77 -15.16 -10.57
CA THR A 63 14.70 -15.96 -11.19
C THR A 63 14.61 -17.31 -10.48
N VAL A 64 13.53 -17.57 -9.77
CA VAL A 64 13.40 -18.75 -8.88
C VAL A 64 12.15 -19.56 -9.21
N LYS A 65 12.28 -20.88 -9.23
CA LYS A 65 11.17 -21.84 -9.20
C LYS A 65 11.26 -22.63 -7.89
N GLY A 66 10.56 -22.15 -6.88
CA GLY A 66 10.75 -22.46 -5.46
C GLY A 66 10.54 -21.18 -4.65
N ASP A 67 10.65 -21.30 -3.34
CA ASP A 67 10.38 -20.21 -2.42
C ASP A 67 11.63 -19.36 -2.17
N VAL A 68 11.44 -18.09 -1.83
CA VAL A 68 12.54 -17.15 -1.56
C VAL A 68 12.38 -16.55 -0.17
N HIS A 69 13.37 -16.78 0.68
CA HIS A 69 13.48 -16.22 2.02
C HIS A 69 14.69 -15.31 2.07
N THR A 70 14.49 -14.01 2.26
CA THR A 70 15.55 -13.00 2.23
C THR A 70 15.52 -12.15 3.49
N THR A 71 16.65 -12.07 4.19
CA THR A 71 16.87 -11.15 5.31
C THR A 71 18.09 -10.28 5.03
N MET A 72 17.93 -8.95 5.03
CA MET A 72 19.03 -8.02 4.76
C MET A 72 19.15 -6.92 5.81
N THR A 73 20.37 -6.60 6.21
CA THR A 73 20.72 -5.36 6.90
C THR A 73 21.75 -4.60 6.06
N VAL A 74 21.38 -3.43 5.53
CA VAL A 74 22.19 -2.67 4.56
C VAL A 74 22.37 -1.23 5.03
N LYS A 75 23.57 -0.68 4.87
CA LYS A 75 23.86 0.70 5.27
C LYS A 75 23.62 1.73 4.17
N GLU A 76 23.78 1.36 2.93
CA GLU A 76 23.53 2.23 1.78
C GLU A 76 22.25 1.71 1.10
N ASP A 77 22.21 1.65 -0.23
CA ASP A 77 21.00 1.42 -1.01
C ASP A 77 20.78 -0.07 -1.35
N VAL A 78 19.53 -0.42 -1.63
CA VAL A 78 19.17 -1.76 -2.11
C VAL A 78 18.32 -1.70 -3.37
N HIS A 79 18.78 -2.38 -4.42
CA HIS A 79 18.05 -2.61 -5.65
C HIS A 79 17.78 -4.10 -5.82
N THR A 80 16.51 -4.50 -5.85
CA THR A 80 16.10 -5.89 -5.95
C THR A 80 15.10 -6.10 -7.08
N THR A 81 15.39 -7.06 -7.95
CA THR A 81 14.47 -7.53 -9.00
C THR A 81 14.27 -9.04 -8.88
N MET A 82 13.02 -9.49 -8.72
CA MET A 82 12.70 -10.92 -8.57
C MET A 82 11.61 -11.38 -9.52
N THR A 83 11.80 -12.56 -10.12
CA THR A 83 10.73 -13.35 -10.77
C THR A 83 10.64 -14.71 -10.11
N VAL A 84 9.55 -15.00 -9.39
CA VAL A 84 9.42 -16.19 -8.54
C VAL A 84 8.17 -17.00 -8.88
N LYS A 85 8.31 -18.32 -8.92
CA LYS A 85 7.20 -19.28 -8.92
C LYS A 85 7.28 -20.09 -7.63
N GLY A 86 6.58 -19.62 -6.61
CA GLY A 86 6.75 -19.95 -5.20
C GLY A 86 6.51 -18.69 -4.38
N ASP A 87 6.57 -18.83 -3.07
CA ASP A 87 6.30 -17.76 -2.12
C ASP A 87 7.56 -16.92 -1.87
N VAL A 88 7.37 -15.66 -1.47
CA VAL A 88 8.48 -14.76 -1.14
C VAL A 88 8.30 -14.18 0.25
N HIS A 89 9.29 -14.40 1.11
CA HIS A 89 9.39 -13.80 2.43
C HIS A 89 10.62 -12.88 2.48
N THR A 90 10.42 -11.57 2.65
CA THR A 90 11.50 -10.58 2.67
C THR A 90 11.46 -9.74 3.94
N THR A 91 12.58 -9.67 4.65
CA THR A 91 12.79 -8.76 5.79
C THR A 91 14.01 -7.88 5.53
N MET A 92 13.85 -6.56 5.59
CA MET A 92 14.92 -5.61 5.29
C MET A 92 15.04 -4.51 6.35
N THR A 93 16.26 -4.23 6.79
CA THR A 93 16.62 -3.02 7.53
C THR A 93 17.66 -2.24 6.73
N VAL A 94 17.27 -1.09 6.19
CA VAL A 94 18.11 -0.31 5.26
C VAL A 94 18.24 1.13 5.76
N LYS A 95 19.42 1.72 5.63
CA LYS A 95 19.61 3.15 5.96
C LYS A 95 19.54 4.06 4.74
N GLY A 96 19.94 3.61 3.56
CA GLY A 96 19.68 4.28 2.29
C GLY A 96 18.29 3.97 1.74
N ASP A 97 18.17 4.08 0.43
CA ASP A 97 16.95 3.91 -0.35
C ASP A 97 16.73 2.43 -0.73
N VAL A 98 15.48 2.08 -1.00
CA VAL A 98 15.13 0.73 -1.47
C VAL A 98 14.29 0.80 -2.73
N HIS A 99 14.77 0.13 -3.78
CA HIS A 99 14.04 -0.08 -5.02
C HIS A 99 13.77 -1.57 -5.24
N THR A 100 12.50 -1.97 -5.23
CA THR A 100 12.10 -3.38 -5.36
C THR A 100 11.11 -3.58 -6.50
N THR A 101 11.41 -4.51 -7.40
CA THR A 101 10.50 -4.97 -8.45
C THR A 101 10.29 -6.47 -8.35
N MET A 102 9.04 -6.92 -8.25
CA MET A 102 8.71 -8.34 -8.07
C MET A 102 7.60 -8.81 -9.01
N THR A 103 7.81 -9.97 -9.64
CA THR A 103 6.76 -10.74 -10.32
C THR A 103 6.67 -12.12 -9.67
N VAL A 104 5.56 -12.42 -8.98
CA VAL A 104 5.43 -13.63 -8.16
C VAL A 104 4.17 -14.43 -8.54
N LYS A 105 4.31 -15.76 -8.57
CA LYS A 105 3.20 -16.71 -8.59
C LYS A 105 3.27 -17.54 -7.31
N GLY A 106 2.56 -17.10 -6.29
CA GLY A 106 2.72 -17.44 -4.89
C GLY A 106 2.46 -16.20 -4.05
N ASP A 107 2.49 -16.36 -2.74
CA ASP A 107 2.22 -15.30 -1.77
C ASP A 107 3.48 -14.47 -1.52
N VAL A 108 3.30 -13.21 -1.11
CA VAL A 108 4.40 -12.32 -0.76
C VAL A 108 4.20 -11.77 0.64
N HIS A 109 5.23 -11.91 1.48
CA HIS A 109 5.30 -11.29 2.79
C HIS A 109 6.56 -10.42 2.90
N THR A 110 6.37 -9.12 3.08
CA THR A 110 7.45 -8.13 3.11
C THR A 110 7.40 -7.31 4.39
N THR A 111 8.51 -7.26 5.11
CA THR A 111 8.70 -6.36 6.27
C THR A 111 9.92 -5.47 6.04
N MET A 112 9.75 -4.15 6.11
CA MET A 112 10.82 -3.18 5.84
C MET A 112 10.92 -2.11 6.93
N THR A 113 12.14 -1.84 7.37
CA THR A 113 12.49 -0.64 8.15
C THR A 113 13.56 0.15 7.39
N VAL A 114 13.20 1.34 6.89
CA VAL A 114 14.04 2.12 5.96
C VAL A 114 14.22 3.55 6.46
N LYS A 115 15.44 4.09 6.33
CA LYS A 115 15.71 5.51 6.66
C LYS A 115 15.80 6.45 5.45
N GLY A 116 15.93 5.93 4.24
CA GLY A 116 15.69 6.64 2.99
C GLY A 116 14.29 6.39 2.44
N ASP A 117 14.18 6.54 1.12
CA ASP A 117 12.95 6.38 0.34
C ASP A 117 12.73 4.93 -0.07
N VAL A 118 11.47 4.57 -0.34
CA VAL A 118 11.11 3.24 -0.83
C VAL A 118 10.29 3.35 -2.11
N HIS A 119 10.75 2.65 -3.14
CA HIS A 119 10.00 2.44 -4.37
C HIS A 119 9.76 0.95 -4.61
N THR A 120 8.50 0.53 -4.64
CA THR A 120 8.10 -0.86 -4.77
C THR A 120 7.11 -1.04 -5.92
N THR A 121 7.42 -1.95 -6.84
CA THR A 121 6.52 -2.40 -7.91
C THR A 121 6.30 -3.91 -7.82
N MET A 122 5.05 -4.35 -7.72
CA MET A 122 4.70 -5.76 -7.56
C MET A 122 3.61 -6.22 -8.52
N THR A 123 3.81 -7.38 -9.15
CA THR A 123 2.78 -8.15 -9.84
C THR A 123 2.68 -9.54 -9.23
N VAL A 124 1.56 -9.85 -8.56
CA VAL A 124 1.42 -11.07 -7.76
C VAL A 124 0.17 -11.86 -8.14
N LYS A 125 0.30 -13.19 -8.20
CA LYS A 125 -0.82 -14.14 -8.22
C LYS A 125 -0.75 -14.98 -6.95
N GLY A 126 -1.48 -14.55 -5.93
CA GLY A 126 -1.32 -14.91 -4.53
C GLY A 126 -1.58 -13.67 -3.68
N ASP A 127 -1.59 -13.85 -2.36
CA ASP A 127 -1.85 -12.80 -1.40
C ASP A 127 -0.59 -11.99 -1.10
N VAL A 128 -0.78 -10.73 -0.70
CA VAL A 128 0.33 -9.84 -0.35
C VAL A 128 0.16 -9.28 1.05
N HIS A 129 1.18 -9.45 1.88
CA HIS A 129 1.27 -8.90 3.23
C HIS A 129 2.49 -7.98 3.30
N THR A 130 2.28 -6.69 3.54
CA THR A 130 3.36 -5.69 3.58
C THR A 130 3.30 -4.88 4.88
N THR A 131 4.42 -4.83 5.60
CA THR A 131 4.62 -3.97 6.76
C THR A 131 5.82 -3.07 6.55
N MET A 132 5.64 -1.75 6.62
CA MET A 132 6.71 -0.77 6.37
C MET A 132 6.80 0.28 7.47
N THR A 133 8.02 0.56 7.92
CA THR A 133 8.36 1.75 8.72
C THR A 133 9.44 2.54 7.99
N VAL A 134 9.10 3.71 7.48
CA VAL A 134 9.96 4.49 6.57
C VAL A 134 10.14 5.92 7.08
N LYS A 135 11.36 6.45 6.98
CA LYS A 135 11.65 7.85 7.33
C LYS A 135 11.78 8.81 6.14
N GLY A 136 11.78 8.31 4.92
CA GLY A 136 11.60 9.09 3.70
C GLY A 136 10.22 8.83 3.06
N ASP A 137 10.14 9.05 1.75
CA ASP A 137 8.95 8.88 0.92
C ASP A 137 8.70 7.41 0.57
N VAL A 138 7.44 7.07 0.30
CA VAL A 138 7.04 5.74 -0.16
C VAL A 138 6.25 5.82 -1.46
N HIS A 139 6.71 5.10 -2.47
CA HIS A 139 6.04 4.95 -3.76
C HIS A 139 5.76 3.46 -4.01
N THR A 140 4.49 3.08 -4.04
CA THR A 140 4.07 1.67 -4.21
C THR A 140 3.11 1.50 -5.37
N THR A 141 3.41 0.58 -6.27
CA THR A 141 2.52 0.15 -7.36
C THR A 141 2.29 -1.36 -7.30
N MET A 142 1.04 -1.79 -7.21
CA MET A 142 0.68 -3.21 -7.07
C MET A 142 -0.40 -3.65 -8.05
N THR A 143 -0.19 -4.80 -8.68
CA THR A 143 -1.21 -5.56 -9.40
C THR A 143 -1.32 -6.96 -8.81
N VAL A 144 -2.44 -7.27 -8.14
CA VAL A 144 -2.59 -8.49 -7.35
C VAL A 144 -3.84 -9.28 -7.76
N LYS A 145 -3.71 -10.60 -7.82
CA LYS A 145 -4.83 -11.55 -7.86
C LYS A 145 -4.77 -12.41 -6.59
N GLY A 146 -5.52 -12.00 -5.59
CA GLY A 146 -5.37 -12.36 -4.19
C GLY A 146 -5.65 -11.14 -3.33
N ASP A 147 -5.65 -11.33 -2.03
CA ASP A 147 -5.92 -10.29 -1.05
C ASP A 147 -4.65 -9.48 -0.74
N VAL A 148 -4.83 -8.24 -0.30
CA VAL A 148 -3.72 -7.36 0.08
C VAL A 148 -3.90 -6.82 1.50
N TYR A 149 -2.89 -7.03 2.33
CA TYR A 149 -2.80 -6.53 3.70
C TYR A 149 -1.58 -5.60 3.78
N THR A 150 -1.81 -4.32 4.06
CA THR A 150 -0.75 -3.30 4.12
C THR A 150 -0.81 -2.51 5.40
N THR A 151 0.32 -2.45 6.11
CA THR A 151 0.51 -1.57 7.28
C THR A 151 1.72 -0.67 7.05
N MET A 152 1.53 0.64 7.13
CA MET A 152 2.59 1.62 6.90
C MET A 152 2.69 2.66 8.02
N THR A 153 3.91 2.96 8.46
CA THR A 153 4.26 4.15 9.23
C THR A 153 5.32 4.94 8.49
N VAL A 154 4.97 6.13 8.00
CA VAL A 154 5.82 6.94 7.12
C VAL A 154 5.97 8.36 7.66
N LYS A 155 7.16 8.94 7.55
CA LYS A 155 7.43 10.30 8.03
C LYS A 155 7.21 11.38 6.98
N GLU A 156 7.46 11.08 5.72
CA GLU A 156 7.24 11.98 4.60
C GLU A 156 6.01 11.49 3.83
N ASP A 157 6.00 11.60 2.49
CA ASP A 157 4.83 11.40 1.66
C ASP A 157 4.64 9.94 1.24
N VAL A 158 3.39 9.57 0.93
CA VAL A 158 3.04 8.25 0.40
C VAL A 158 2.23 8.33 -0.88
N HIS A 159 2.72 7.67 -1.92
CA HIS A 159 2.04 7.48 -3.19
C HIS A 159 1.76 6.00 -3.42
N THR A 160 0.49 5.61 -3.49
CA THR A 160 0.06 4.22 -3.66
C THR A 160 -0.91 4.06 -4.84
N THR A 161 -0.59 3.13 -5.75
CA THR A 161 -1.47 2.72 -6.84
C THR A 161 -1.71 1.22 -6.79
N MET A 162 -2.97 0.79 -6.73
CA MET A 162 -3.33 -0.63 -6.60
C MET A 162 -4.40 -1.06 -7.60
N THR A 163 -4.18 -2.21 -8.24
CA THR A 163 -5.22 -2.96 -8.97
C THR A 163 -5.33 -4.36 -8.39
N VAL A 164 -6.44 -4.68 -7.74
CA VAL A 164 -6.60 -5.92 -6.95
C VAL A 164 -7.84 -6.71 -7.39
N LYS A 165 -7.70 -8.03 -7.46
CA LYS A 165 -8.82 -8.98 -7.54
C LYS A 165 -8.79 -9.85 -6.28
N GLY A 166 -9.54 -9.43 -5.28
CA GLY A 166 -9.42 -9.83 -3.88
C GLY A 166 -9.70 -8.61 -3.01
N ASP A 167 -9.68 -8.81 -1.70
CA ASP A 167 -9.95 -7.78 -0.72
C ASP A 167 -8.70 -6.98 -0.39
N VAL A 168 -8.88 -5.75 0.09
CA VAL A 168 -7.77 -4.87 0.51
C VAL A 168 -7.97 -4.37 1.93
N TYR A 169 -6.96 -4.57 2.76
CA TYR A 169 -6.88 -4.11 4.13
C TYR A 169 -5.67 -3.19 4.28
N THR A 170 -5.91 -1.91 4.55
CA THR A 170 -4.85 -0.89 4.63
C THR A 170 -4.92 -0.13 5.95
N THR A 171 -3.80 -0.08 6.66
CA THR A 171 -3.61 0.78 7.84
C THR A 171 -2.40 1.68 7.64
N MET A 172 -2.59 2.99 7.76
CA MET A 172 -1.53 3.99 7.52
C MET A 172 -1.43 5.02 8.65
N THR A 173 -0.21 5.29 9.09
CA THR A 173 0.13 6.47 9.91
C THR A 173 1.19 7.28 9.18
N VAL A 174 0.84 8.47 8.71
CA VAL A 174 1.70 9.28 7.84
C VAL A 174 1.83 10.70 8.40
N LYS A 175 3.02 11.29 8.28
CA LYS A 175 3.26 12.68 8.70
C LYS A 175 3.36 13.67 7.54
N GLY A 176 3.60 13.21 6.31
CA GLY A 176 3.40 13.99 5.09
C GLY A 176 2.03 13.72 4.47
N ASP A 177 1.96 13.95 3.16
CA ASP A 177 0.76 13.81 2.34
C ASP A 177 0.56 12.37 1.86
N VAL A 178 -0.69 12.01 1.55
CA VAL A 178 -1.03 10.68 1.02
C VAL A 178 -1.83 10.78 -0.28
N TYR A 179 -1.31 10.14 -1.32
CA TYR A 179 -1.96 9.99 -2.61
C TYR A 179 -2.24 8.52 -2.88
N THR A 180 -3.53 8.15 -2.97
CA THR A 180 -3.96 6.76 -3.17
C THR A 180 -4.90 6.64 -4.36
N THR A 181 -4.58 5.72 -5.28
CA THR A 181 -5.48 5.31 -6.38
C THR A 181 -5.70 3.81 -6.34
N MET A 182 -6.97 3.37 -6.27
CA MET A 182 -7.32 1.96 -6.16
C MET A 182 -8.40 1.53 -7.15
N THR A 183 -8.18 0.38 -7.80
CA THR A 183 -9.22 -0.36 -8.53
C THR A 183 -9.33 -1.77 -7.97
N VAL A 184 -10.45 -2.10 -7.31
CA VAL A 184 -10.60 -3.34 -6.54
C VAL A 184 -11.83 -4.13 -6.98
N LYS A 185 -11.66 -5.45 -7.12
CA LYS A 185 -12.76 -6.43 -7.25
C LYS A 185 -12.81 -7.31 -6.00
N GLY A 186 -13.41 -6.77 -4.96
CA GLY A 186 -13.46 -7.26 -3.59
C GLY A 186 -13.77 -6.07 -2.69
N ASP A 187 -13.73 -6.29 -1.39
CA ASP A 187 -14.01 -5.28 -0.38
C ASP A 187 -12.75 -4.47 -0.05
N VAL A 188 -12.94 -3.25 0.47
CA VAL A 188 -11.83 -2.40 0.90
C VAL A 188 -12.04 -1.91 2.33
N TYR A 189 -11.05 -2.15 3.18
CA TYR A 189 -10.99 -1.69 4.56
C TYR A 189 -9.78 -0.78 4.74
N THR A 190 -10.01 0.50 5.00
CA THR A 190 -8.94 1.51 5.12
C THR A 190 -9.02 2.24 6.46
N THR A 191 -7.91 2.29 7.18
CA THR A 191 -7.73 3.13 8.38
C THR A 191 -6.52 4.04 8.20
N MET A 192 -6.70 5.35 8.33
CA MET A 192 -5.62 6.33 8.12
C MET A 192 -5.55 7.36 9.24
N THR A 193 -4.32 7.64 9.71
CA THR A 193 -4.00 8.81 10.54
C THR A 193 -2.92 9.63 9.85
N VAL A 194 -3.24 10.85 9.42
CA VAL A 194 -2.37 11.66 8.56
C VAL A 194 -2.16 13.08 9.12
N LYS A 195 -0.94 13.61 9.02
CA LYS A 195 -0.61 15.02 9.33
C LYS A 195 -0.13 15.80 8.11
N GLY A 196 -0.90 15.69 7.05
CA GLY A 196 -0.77 16.32 5.76
C GLY A 196 -2.09 16.10 5.03
N ASP A 197 -2.09 16.39 3.75
CA ASP A 197 -3.26 16.27 2.90
C ASP A 197 -3.47 14.83 2.42
N VAL A 198 -4.73 14.45 2.16
CA VAL A 198 -5.07 13.13 1.65
C VAL A 198 -5.86 13.24 0.36
N HIS A 199 -5.36 12.63 -0.70
CA HIS A 199 -5.99 12.53 -2.00
C HIS A 199 -6.26 11.06 -2.32
N THR A 200 -7.53 10.67 -2.39
CA THR A 200 -7.94 9.27 -2.61
C THR A 200 -8.89 9.16 -3.79
N THR A 201 -8.59 8.26 -4.72
CA THR A 201 -9.48 7.87 -5.83
C THR A 201 -9.71 6.37 -5.82
N MET A 202 -10.96 5.93 -5.75
CA MET A 202 -11.31 4.51 -5.64
C MET A 202 -12.39 4.10 -6.65
N THR A 203 -12.19 2.96 -7.30
CA THR A 203 -13.22 2.23 -8.05
C THR A 203 -13.32 0.81 -7.49
N VAL A 204 -14.44 0.49 -6.82
CA VAL A 204 -14.59 -0.76 -6.06
C VAL A 204 -15.86 -1.50 -6.49
N LYS A 205 -15.76 -2.84 -6.61
CA LYS A 205 -16.90 -3.71 -6.95
C LYS A 205 -17.48 -4.49 -5.75
N GLY A 206 -16.93 -4.33 -4.56
CA GLY A 206 -17.50 -4.77 -3.28
C GLY A 206 -17.79 -3.57 -2.39
N ASP A 207 -17.79 -3.80 -1.08
CA ASP A 207 -18.03 -2.80 -0.04
C ASP A 207 -16.77 -1.96 0.24
N VAL A 208 -16.97 -0.76 0.80
CA VAL A 208 -15.88 0.10 1.29
C VAL A 208 -16.13 0.54 2.73
N TYR A 209 -15.16 0.28 3.60
CA TYR A 209 -15.11 0.72 4.98
C TYR A 209 -13.88 1.61 5.19
N THR A 210 -14.09 2.89 5.49
CA THR A 210 -13.01 3.87 5.63
C THR A 210 -13.11 4.62 6.96
N THR A 211 -12.00 4.66 7.70
CA THR A 211 -11.84 5.50 8.89
C THR A 211 -10.63 6.40 8.74
N MET A 212 -10.80 7.71 8.88
CA MET A 212 -9.73 8.70 8.70
C MET A 212 -9.65 9.71 9.84
N THR A 213 -8.43 9.99 10.31
CA THR A 213 -8.11 11.13 11.16
C THR A 213 -7.02 11.97 10.50
N VAL A 214 -7.34 13.18 10.06
CA VAL A 214 -6.44 14.01 9.23
C VAL A 214 -6.24 15.41 9.83
N LYS A 215 -5.01 15.91 9.77
CA LYS A 215 -4.66 17.31 9.99
C LYS A 215 -4.06 17.87 8.71
N GLY A 216 -4.92 18.43 7.88
CA GLY A 216 -4.72 18.70 6.46
C GLY A 216 -6.05 18.51 5.75
N ASP A 217 -6.06 18.77 4.46
CA ASP A 217 -7.23 18.69 3.62
C ASP A 217 -7.46 17.26 3.10
N VAL A 218 -8.71 16.91 2.81
CA VAL A 218 -9.08 15.60 2.28
C VAL A 218 -9.85 15.76 0.98
N HIS A 219 -9.32 15.19 -0.09
CA HIS A 219 -9.98 15.07 -1.39
C HIS A 219 -10.24 13.59 -1.71
N THR A 220 -11.51 13.20 -1.79
CA THR A 220 -11.91 11.81 -2.02
C THR A 220 -12.87 11.70 -3.21
N THR A 221 -12.56 10.82 -4.16
CA THR A 221 -13.45 10.44 -5.26
C THR A 221 -13.68 8.93 -5.25
N MET A 222 -14.93 8.49 -5.18
CA MET A 222 -15.28 7.08 -5.09
C MET A 222 -16.37 6.68 -6.09
N THR A 223 -16.17 5.53 -6.74
CA THR A 223 -17.21 4.80 -7.47
C THR A 223 -17.32 3.39 -6.90
N VAL A 224 -18.43 3.07 -6.24
CA VAL A 224 -18.64 1.81 -5.51
C VAL A 224 -19.91 1.13 -5.99
N LYS A 225 -19.89 -0.21 -6.09
CA LYS A 225 -21.05 -0.99 -6.53
C LYS A 225 -21.94 -1.47 -5.40
N GLU A 226 -21.37 -1.73 -4.25
CA GLU A 226 -22.10 -2.16 -3.05
C GLU A 226 -22.06 -0.99 -2.04
N ASP A 227 -21.93 -1.27 -0.75
CA ASP A 227 -22.13 -0.30 0.32
C ASP A 227 -20.86 0.50 0.66
N VAL A 228 -21.04 1.70 1.22
CA VAL A 228 -19.96 2.56 1.70
C VAL A 228 -20.20 2.99 3.14
N HIS A 229 -19.24 2.72 4.01
CA HIS A 229 -19.20 3.15 5.40
C HIS A 229 -17.97 4.03 5.63
N THR A 230 -18.16 5.31 5.90
CA THR A 230 -17.07 6.28 6.07
C THR A 230 -17.18 7.02 7.40
N THR A 231 -16.09 7.03 8.17
CA THR A 231 -15.95 7.86 9.37
C THR A 231 -14.72 8.77 9.25
N MET A 232 -14.90 10.07 9.41
CA MET A 232 -13.82 11.06 9.24
C MET A 232 -13.76 12.06 10.39
N THR A 233 -12.54 12.32 10.88
CA THR A 233 -12.22 13.46 11.75
C THR A 233 -11.12 14.30 11.11
N VAL A 234 -11.44 15.53 10.68
CA VAL A 234 -10.54 16.36 9.86
C VAL A 234 -10.34 17.74 10.48
N LYS A 235 -9.09 18.24 10.45
CA LYS A 235 -8.74 19.64 10.68
C LYS A 235 -8.12 20.21 9.41
N GLY A 236 -8.95 20.83 8.59
CA GLY A 236 -8.74 21.11 7.19
C GLY A 236 -10.06 20.93 6.45
N ASP A 237 -10.04 21.20 5.16
CA ASP A 237 -11.22 21.14 4.30
C ASP A 237 -11.45 19.72 3.78
N VAL A 238 -12.70 19.39 3.48
CA VAL A 238 -13.08 18.10 2.92
C VAL A 238 -13.83 18.28 1.61
N HIS A 239 -13.30 17.70 0.54
CA HIS A 239 -13.98 17.57 -0.74
C HIS A 239 -14.23 16.10 -1.05
N THR A 240 -15.50 15.70 -1.17
CA THR A 240 -15.90 14.32 -1.43
C THR A 240 -16.83 14.23 -2.62
N THR A 241 -16.51 13.37 -3.59
CA THR A 241 -17.39 13.00 -4.71
C THR A 241 -17.63 11.49 -4.69
N MET A 242 -18.89 11.07 -4.66
CA MET A 242 -19.26 9.65 -4.58
C MET A 242 -20.32 9.28 -5.63
N THR A 243 -20.12 8.13 -6.28
CA THR A 243 -21.15 7.42 -7.06
C THR A 243 -21.30 6.01 -6.51
N VAL A 244 -22.44 5.68 -5.91
CA VAL A 244 -22.66 4.42 -5.19
C VAL A 244 -23.94 3.73 -5.65
N LYS A 245 -23.92 2.39 -5.75
CA LYS A 245 -25.10 1.58 -6.11
C LYS A 245 -25.67 0.73 -4.97
N GLY A 246 -25.04 0.74 -3.80
CA GLY A 246 -25.62 0.32 -2.52
C GLY A 246 -25.86 1.53 -1.61
N ASP A 247 -25.88 1.24 -0.32
CA ASP A 247 -26.15 2.19 0.75
C ASP A 247 -24.89 2.99 1.13
N VAL A 248 -25.10 4.19 1.67
CA VAL A 248 -24.02 5.05 2.16
C VAL A 248 -24.26 5.45 3.60
N HIS A 249 -23.35 5.07 4.49
CA HIS A 249 -23.27 5.57 5.86
C HIS A 249 -22.03 6.44 6.05
N THR A 250 -22.23 7.72 6.36
CA THR A 250 -21.13 8.68 6.53
C THR A 250 -21.25 9.43 7.85
N THR A 251 -20.18 9.40 8.66
CA THR A 251 -20.04 10.22 9.87
C THR A 251 -18.81 11.12 9.76
N MET A 252 -18.99 12.44 9.92
CA MET A 252 -17.91 13.42 9.76
C MET A 252 -17.85 14.41 10.93
N THR A 253 -16.64 14.67 11.43
CA THR A 253 -16.33 15.80 12.31
C THR A 253 -15.23 16.65 11.68
N VAL A 254 -15.54 17.87 11.26
CA VAL A 254 -14.62 18.71 10.48
C VAL A 254 -14.43 20.10 11.12
N LYS A 255 -13.19 20.58 11.12
CA LYS A 255 -12.83 21.98 11.39
C LYS A 255 -12.19 22.56 10.13
N GLY A 256 -13.01 23.18 9.30
CA GLY A 256 -12.76 23.50 7.90
C GLY A 256 -14.07 23.36 7.13
N ASP A 257 -14.02 23.65 5.85
CA ASP A 257 -15.18 23.62 4.96
C ASP A 257 -15.42 22.21 4.43
N VAL A 258 -16.68 21.89 4.10
CA VAL A 258 -17.06 20.61 3.53
C VAL A 258 -17.80 20.81 2.22
N HIS A 259 -17.28 20.23 1.14
CA HIS A 259 -17.94 20.12 -0.14
C HIS A 259 -18.19 18.65 -0.49
N THR A 260 -19.46 18.26 -0.58
CA THR A 260 -19.85 16.87 -0.86
C THR A 260 -20.78 16.79 -2.06
N THR A 261 -20.44 15.96 -3.04
CA THR A 261 -21.31 15.61 -4.16
C THR A 261 -21.56 14.10 -4.18
N MET A 262 -22.81 13.67 -4.15
CA MET A 262 -23.18 12.25 -4.11
C MET A 262 -24.24 11.89 -5.14
N THR A 263 -24.05 10.76 -5.84
CA THR A 263 -25.07 10.09 -6.63
C THR A 263 -25.22 8.66 -6.12
N VAL A 264 -26.37 8.32 -5.53
CA VAL A 264 -26.58 7.03 -4.83
C VAL A 264 -27.83 6.33 -5.33
N LYS A 265 -27.74 5.00 -5.52
CA LYS A 265 -28.89 4.11 -5.77
C LYS A 265 -29.05 3.13 -4.61
N GLY A 266 -29.48 3.67 -3.48
CA GLY A 266 -29.56 3.02 -2.19
C GLY A 266 -29.88 4.09 -1.16
N ASP A 267 -29.90 3.70 0.10
CA ASP A 267 -30.18 4.59 1.20
C ASP A 267 -28.95 5.40 1.61
N VAL A 268 -29.16 6.62 2.09
CA VAL A 268 -28.08 7.49 2.58
C VAL A 268 -28.33 7.91 4.00
N HIS A 269 -27.44 7.53 4.91
CA HIS A 269 -27.39 8.03 6.27
C HIS A 269 -26.12 8.84 6.51
N THR A 270 -26.29 10.16 6.71
CA THR A 270 -25.19 11.09 6.95
C THR A 270 -25.32 11.79 8.30
N THR A 271 -24.24 11.82 9.08
CA THR A 271 -24.13 12.62 10.32
C THR A 271 -22.89 13.50 10.24
N MET A 272 -23.06 14.82 10.39
CA MET A 272 -21.96 15.78 10.27
C MET A 272 -21.93 16.78 11.42
N THR A 273 -20.74 17.04 11.95
CA THR A 273 -20.44 18.17 12.84
C THR A 273 -19.33 19.01 12.23
N VAL A 274 -19.63 20.25 11.83
CA VAL A 274 -18.71 21.09 11.06
C VAL A 274 -18.53 22.47 11.71
N LYS A 275 -17.28 22.95 11.75
CA LYS A 275 -16.93 24.34 12.05
C LYS A 275 -16.27 24.94 10.81
N GLY A 276 -17.07 25.55 9.97
CA GLY A 276 -16.78 25.93 8.59
C GLY A 276 -18.07 25.85 7.78
N ASP A 277 -17.98 26.16 6.51
CA ASP A 277 -19.11 26.16 5.58
C ASP A 277 -19.37 24.74 5.04
N VAL A 278 -20.64 24.46 4.71
CA VAL A 278 -21.03 23.18 4.13
C VAL A 278 -21.77 23.39 2.83
N HIS A 279 -21.27 22.77 1.76
CA HIS A 279 -21.93 22.69 0.47
C HIS A 279 -22.16 21.23 0.07
N THR A 280 -23.41 20.78 0.06
CA THR A 280 -23.78 19.40 -0.24
C THR A 280 -24.73 19.32 -1.43
N THR A 281 -24.39 18.50 -2.42
CA THR A 281 -25.26 18.16 -3.56
C THR A 281 -25.50 16.66 -3.59
N MET A 282 -26.76 16.23 -3.56
CA MET A 282 -27.13 14.80 -3.50
C MET A 282 -28.19 14.45 -4.55
N THR A 283 -27.98 13.35 -5.27
CA THR A 283 -29.00 12.68 -6.09
C THR A 283 -29.16 11.24 -5.61
N VAL A 284 -30.31 10.90 -5.00
CA VAL A 284 -30.50 9.62 -4.30
C VAL A 284 -31.76 8.90 -4.79
N LYS A 285 -31.64 7.62 -5.16
CA LYS A 285 -32.77 6.71 -5.38
C LYS A 285 -32.88 5.73 -4.22
N GLY A 286 -33.45 6.20 -3.12
CA GLY A 286 -33.56 5.52 -1.84
C GLY A 286 -33.93 6.53 -0.74
N ASP A 287 -33.94 6.09 0.51
CA ASP A 287 -34.21 6.93 1.66
C ASP A 287 -33.00 7.80 2.03
N VAL A 288 -33.26 8.99 2.57
CA VAL A 288 -32.19 9.89 3.01
C VAL A 288 -32.43 10.35 4.45
N HIS A 289 -31.48 10.04 5.33
CA HIS A 289 -31.46 10.49 6.71
C HIS A 289 -30.17 11.28 6.99
N THR A 290 -30.29 12.61 7.08
CA THR A 290 -29.16 13.51 7.30
C THR A 290 -29.32 14.31 8.60
N THR A 291 -28.30 14.27 9.45
CA THR A 291 -28.20 15.10 10.67
C THR A 291 -26.96 15.97 10.58
N MET A 292 -27.11 17.28 10.75
CA MET A 292 -26.01 18.24 10.62
C MET A 292 -25.99 19.22 11.79
N THR A 293 -24.81 19.44 12.38
CA THR A 293 -24.52 20.53 13.32
C THR A 293 -23.41 21.39 12.72
N VAL A 294 -23.73 22.59 12.25
CA VAL A 294 -22.79 23.45 11.51
C VAL A 294 -22.62 24.80 12.21
N LYS A 295 -21.38 25.28 12.28
CA LYS A 295 -21.02 26.65 12.65
C LYS A 295 -20.36 27.34 11.45
N GLY A 296 -21.20 27.81 10.53
CA GLY A 296 -20.85 28.38 9.24
C GLY A 296 -22.10 28.39 8.36
N ASP A 297 -21.93 28.71 7.08
CA ASP A 297 -23.02 28.71 6.11
C ASP A 297 -23.34 27.28 5.64
N VAL A 298 -24.60 27.03 5.28
CA VAL A 298 -25.05 25.73 4.78
C VAL A 298 -25.80 25.91 3.48
N HIS A 299 -25.31 25.28 2.43
CA HIS A 299 -25.98 25.15 1.14
C HIS A 299 -26.17 23.68 0.79
N THR A 300 -27.42 23.22 0.75
CA THR A 300 -27.76 21.83 0.43
C THR A 300 -28.71 21.77 -0.76
N THR A 301 -28.36 21.01 -1.79
CA THR A 301 -29.22 20.68 -2.92
C THR A 301 -29.46 19.18 -2.95
N MET A 302 -30.72 18.74 -2.86
CA MET A 302 -31.08 17.33 -2.89
C MET A 302 -32.11 17.04 -3.98
N SER A 303 -31.92 15.93 -4.69
CA SER A 303 -32.84 15.39 -5.69
C SER A 303 -33.07 13.91 -5.42
N THR A 304 -34.33 13.52 -5.28
CA THR A 304 -34.75 12.12 -5.14
C THR A 304 -35.60 11.72 -6.33
N PRO A 305 -34.99 11.35 -7.48
CA PRO A 305 -35.74 10.99 -8.68
C PRO A 305 -36.55 9.72 -8.43
N LEU A 306 -37.85 9.80 -8.72
CA LEU A 306 -38.79 8.68 -8.68
C LEU A 306 -38.27 7.44 -9.44
#